data_AF-A0A418W607-F1
#
_entry.id   AF-A0A418W607-F1
#
_cell.length_a   1.000
_cell.length_b   1.000
_cell.length_c   1.000
_cell.angle_alpha   90.00
_cell.angle_beta   90.00
_cell.angle_gamma   90.00
#
_symmetry.space_group_name_H-M   'P 1'
#
loop_
_entity.id
_entity.type
_entity.pdbx_description
1 polymer ?
#
loop_
_entity_poly.entity_id
_entity_poly.type
_entity_poly.pdbx_seq_one_letter_code
_entity_poly.pdbx_strand_id
1 'polypeptide(L)'
;MTENAVPRPCIELLIAAPRGFCAGVDRAIRIVELAIEKYGAPVYVRHEIVHNKFVVDTLKAKGAIFVEELNDVPDDVPVVFSAHGVPKVVPAKAAERGLNYLDATCPLVSKVHRQAERLVAAGRHILFVGHKGHPEVIGTFGQVPEGSMTLIETVADARAIEPADSEALAFLTQTTLSVDDTAEIVTTLKARFPSMQAPRGEDICYATSNRQAAVKAIAASCQAVLVIGAPNSSNSLRLVEVAERSGARAQLIQRADDVDFAWLEGVASLGITAGASAPELLVREVVDRIAEVYDVTEREVTTAVEDIAFKLPRDLEAA
;
A
#
# COMPACT_ATOMS: atom_id res chain seq x y z
N MET A 1 -5.92 -50.90 -16.29
CA MET A 1 -4.65 -50.47 -15.68
C MET A 1 -4.97 -49.23 -14.87
N THR A 2 -5.28 -49.42 -13.59
CA THR A 2 -5.52 -48.32 -12.66
C THR A 2 -4.16 -47.72 -12.33
N GLU A 3 -3.88 -46.52 -12.82
CA GLU A 3 -2.73 -45.74 -12.36
C GLU A 3 -2.87 -45.58 -10.85
N ASN A 4 -1.94 -46.18 -10.09
CA ASN A 4 -1.78 -45.88 -8.68
C ASN A 4 -1.31 -44.43 -8.60
N ALA A 5 -2.25 -43.50 -8.49
CA ALA A 5 -1.95 -42.12 -8.17
C ALA A 5 -1.16 -42.10 -6.86
N VAL A 6 0.07 -41.60 -6.92
CA VAL A 6 0.88 -41.36 -5.72
C VAL A 6 0.07 -40.42 -4.82
N PRO A 7 -0.12 -40.73 -3.52
CA PRO A 7 -0.86 -39.85 -2.62
C PRO A 7 -0.20 -38.47 -2.60
N ARG A 8 -0.99 -37.42 -2.86
CA ARG A 8 -0.50 -36.05 -2.74
C ARG A 8 -0.19 -35.75 -1.26
N PRO A 9 0.91 -35.03 -0.96
CA PRO A 9 1.20 -34.58 0.40
C PRO A 9 0.07 -33.66 0.91
N CYS A 10 -0.27 -33.75 2.19
CA CYS A 10 -1.24 -32.85 2.82
C CYS A 10 -0.60 -31.50 3.14
N ILE A 11 -1.36 -30.41 3.01
CA ILE A 11 -0.97 -29.07 3.46
C ILE A 11 -2.16 -28.34 4.09
N GLU A 12 -1.98 -27.76 5.27
CA GLU A 12 -2.93 -26.81 5.87
C GLU A 12 -2.64 -25.40 5.36
N LEU A 13 -3.64 -24.74 4.79
CA LEU A 13 -3.58 -23.35 4.38
C LEU A 13 -4.27 -22.46 5.41
N LEU A 14 -3.51 -21.57 6.04
CA LEU A 14 -4.05 -20.53 6.91
C LEU A 14 -4.15 -19.23 6.13
N ILE A 15 -5.36 -18.79 5.84
CA ILE A 15 -5.56 -17.58 5.02
C ILE A 15 -5.89 -16.39 5.91
N ALA A 16 -5.07 -15.35 5.84
CA ALA A 16 -5.26 -14.13 6.61
C ALA A 16 -6.55 -13.38 6.20
N ALA A 17 -7.29 -12.87 7.18
CA ALA A 17 -8.36 -11.91 6.96
C ALA A 17 -8.29 -10.76 8.01
N PRO A 18 -8.21 -9.49 7.58
CA PRO A 18 -8.31 -9.01 6.19
C PRO A 18 -7.03 -9.21 5.38
N ARG A 19 -7.20 -9.28 4.05
CA ARG A 19 -6.15 -9.36 3.02
C ARG A 19 -6.61 -8.64 1.75
N GLY A 20 -5.70 -8.40 0.81
CA GLY A 20 -6.04 -7.88 -0.51
C GLY A 20 -6.56 -6.44 -0.48
N PHE A 21 -7.43 -6.04 -1.40
CA PHE A 21 -7.86 -4.66 -1.59
C PHE A 21 -8.34 -3.93 -0.33
N CYS A 22 -7.89 -2.69 -0.16
CA CYS A 22 -8.44 -1.75 0.82
C CYS A 22 -9.36 -0.73 0.13
N ALA A 23 -10.12 0.03 0.92
CA ALA A 23 -11.08 1.02 0.40
C ALA A 23 -10.44 2.09 -0.49
N GLY A 24 -9.19 2.47 -0.22
CA GLY A 24 -8.44 3.44 -1.03
C GLY A 24 -8.07 2.90 -2.41
N VAL A 25 -7.65 1.63 -2.46
CA VAL A 25 -7.29 0.93 -3.70
C VAL A 25 -8.52 0.67 -4.56
N ASP A 26 -9.60 0.15 -3.97
CA ASP A 26 -10.86 -0.09 -4.69
C ASP A 26 -11.39 1.20 -5.32
N ARG A 27 -11.44 2.28 -4.54
CA ARG A 27 -11.81 3.62 -5.03
C ARG A 27 -10.93 4.06 -6.21
N ALA A 28 -9.61 3.91 -6.11
CA ALA A 28 -8.70 4.39 -7.13
C ALA A 28 -8.84 3.63 -8.45
N ILE A 29 -9.00 2.31 -8.40
CA ILE A 29 -9.27 1.47 -9.57
C ILE A 29 -10.60 1.88 -10.21
N ARG A 30 -11.65 2.03 -9.39
CA ARG A 30 -12.99 2.45 -9.87
C ARG A 30 -12.98 3.82 -10.55
N ILE A 31 -12.18 4.76 -10.06
CA ILE A 31 -12.04 6.08 -10.70
C ILE A 31 -11.49 5.94 -12.13
N VAL A 32 -10.50 5.07 -12.36
CA VAL A 32 -9.94 4.85 -13.70
C VAL A 32 -10.96 4.14 -14.60
N GLU A 33 -11.64 3.11 -14.10
CA GLU A 33 -12.68 2.39 -14.85
C GLU A 33 -13.81 3.33 -15.29
N LEU A 34 -14.37 4.10 -14.36
CA LEU A 34 -15.46 5.05 -14.65
C LEU A 34 -14.99 6.21 -15.52
N ALA A 35 -13.73 6.64 -15.40
CA ALA A 35 -13.18 7.63 -16.32
C ALA A 35 -13.13 7.09 -17.75
N ILE A 36 -12.76 5.83 -17.95
CA ILE A 36 -12.76 5.18 -19.27
C ILE A 36 -14.19 5.06 -19.80
N GLU A 37 -15.14 4.65 -18.96
CA GLU A 37 -16.56 4.54 -19.35
C GLU A 37 -17.15 5.90 -19.74
N LYS A 38 -16.85 6.96 -18.97
CA LYS A 38 -17.39 8.29 -19.19
C LYS A 38 -16.74 9.04 -20.36
N TYR A 39 -15.42 9.00 -20.48
CA TYR A 39 -14.67 9.82 -21.45
C TYR A 39 -14.18 9.04 -22.67
N GLY A 40 -14.25 7.71 -22.65
CA GLY A 40 -13.65 6.85 -23.66
C GLY A 40 -12.13 6.69 -23.48
N ALA A 41 -11.55 5.75 -24.24
CA ALA A 41 -10.11 5.56 -24.28
C ALA A 41 -9.44 6.55 -25.26
N PRO A 42 -8.23 7.08 -24.96
CA PRO A 42 -7.43 6.76 -23.77
C PRO A 42 -7.72 7.64 -22.55
N VAL A 43 -7.57 7.07 -21.35
CA VAL A 43 -7.49 7.83 -20.09
C VAL A 43 -6.06 7.77 -19.57
N TYR A 44 -5.46 8.93 -19.29
CA TYR A 44 -4.08 8.98 -18.79
C TYR A 44 -4.06 8.87 -17.27
N VAL A 45 -3.09 8.13 -16.74
CA VAL A 45 -2.88 7.98 -15.29
C VAL A 45 -1.43 8.34 -14.97
N ARG A 46 -1.23 9.31 -14.07
CA ARG A 46 0.11 9.71 -13.63
C ARG A 46 0.62 8.73 -12.57
N HIS A 47 1.71 8.04 -12.90
CA HIS A 47 2.26 6.85 -12.23
C HIS A 47 1.25 5.68 -12.22
N GLU A 48 1.70 4.49 -11.79
CA GLU A 48 0.78 3.38 -11.52
C GLU A 48 -0.33 3.80 -10.54
N ILE A 49 -1.59 3.47 -10.86
CA ILE A 49 -2.74 3.82 -10.01
C ILE A 49 -2.60 3.22 -8.60
N VAL A 50 -2.05 2.01 -8.56
CA VAL A 50 -1.64 1.23 -7.39
C VAL A 50 -0.45 0.35 -7.78
N HIS A 51 0.42 0.01 -6.83
CA HIS A 51 1.57 -0.88 -7.07
C HIS A 51 1.13 -2.35 -7.19
N ASN A 52 0.56 -2.73 -8.33
CA ASN A 52 0.23 -4.11 -8.69
C ASN A 52 0.16 -4.28 -10.22
N LYS A 53 1.06 -5.11 -10.77
CA LYS A 53 1.17 -5.34 -12.21
C LYS A 53 -0.12 -5.88 -12.85
N PHE A 54 -0.81 -6.83 -12.20
CA PHE A 54 -2.07 -7.38 -12.72
C PHE A 54 -3.14 -6.29 -12.88
N VAL A 55 -3.29 -5.42 -11.88
CA VAL A 55 -4.24 -4.30 -11.93
C VAL A 55 -3.86 -3.31 -13.04
N VAL A 56 -2.58 -2.93 -13.12
CA VAL A 56 -2.06 -2.01 -14.15
C VAL A 56 -2.31 -2.57 -15.56
N ASP A 57 -1.96 -3.84 -15.81
CA ASP A 57 -2.14 -4.47 -17.12
C ASP A 57 -3.62 -4.62 -17.48
N THR A 58 -4.49 -4.90 -16.49
CA THR A 58 -5.94 -4.96 -16.67
C THR A 58 -6.51 -3.60 -17.10
N LEU A 59 -6.07 -2.52 -16.47
CA LEU A 59 -6.52 -1.17 -16.84
C LEU A 59 -5.96 -0.72 -18.19
N LYS A 60 -4.72 -1.09 -18.53
CA LYS A 60 -4.16 -0.87 -19.88
C LYS A 60 -5.00 -1.53 -20.95
N ALA A 61 -5.41 -2.79 -20.72
CA ALA A 61 -6.29 -3.52 -21.64
C ALA A 61 -7.66 -2.86 -21.81
N LYS A 62 -8.13 -2.09 -20.82
CA LYS A 62 -9.36 -1.29 -20.89
C LYS A 62 -9.18 0.10 -21.55
N GLY A 63 -7.95 0.55 -21.77
CA GLY A 63 -7.66 1.84 -22.41
C GLY A 63 -6.97 2.88 -21.52
N ALA A 64 -6.47 2.50 -20.34
CA ALA A 64 -5.63 3.39 -19.54
C ALA A 64 -4.20 3.48 -20.11
N ILE A 65 -3.61 4.68 -20.08
CA ILE A 65 -2.20 4.92 -20.43
C ILE A 65 -1.50 5.48 -19.19
N PHE A 66 -0.51 4.74 -18.68
CA PHE A 66 0.27 5.15 -17.52
C PHE A 66 1.50 5.94 -17.96
N VAL A 67 1.70 7.11 -17.37
CA VAL A 67 2.83 8.02 -17.67
C VAL A 67 3.53 8.45 -16.39
N GLU A 68 4.81 8.79 -16.48
CA GLU A 68 5.57 9.30 -15.33
C GLU A 68 5.25 10.79 -15.10
N GLU A 69 5.30 11.59 -16.17
CA GLU A 69 5.17 13.03 -16.07
C GLU A 69 3.92 13.57 -16.74
N LEU A 70 3.45 14.71 -16.22
CA LEU A 70 2.28 15.38 -16.78
C LEU A 70 2.53 15.80 -18.24
N ASN A 71 3.78 16.09 -18.60
CA ASN A 71 4.17 16.49 -19.97
C ASN A 71 3.91 15.41 -21.02
N ASP A 72 3.81 14.14 -20.61
CA ASP A 72 3.54 13.02 -21.51
C ASP A 72 2.04 12.86 -21.79
N VAL A 73 1.19 13.63 -21.10
CA VAL A 73 -0.25 13.68 -21.30
C VAL A 73 -0.55 14.71 -22.40
N PRO A 74 -1.25 14.34 -23.48
CA PRO A 74 -1.78 15.29 -24.47
C PRO A 74 -2.69 16.35 -23.83
N ASP A 75 -2.92 17.46 -24.54
CA ASP A 75 -3.98 18.38 -24.16
C ASP A 75 -5.36 17.74 -24.44
N ASP A 76 -6.42 18.24 -23.80
CA ASP A 76 -7.82 17.82 -23.97
C ASP A 76 -8.19 16.36 -23.60
N VAL A 77 -7.30 15.61 -22.93
CA VAL A 77 -7.61 14.27 -22.39
C VAL A 77 -7.69 14.27 -20.86
N PRO A 78 -8.54 13.39 -20.27
CA PRO A 78 -8.60 13.28 -18.82
C PRO A 78 -7.32 12.67 -18.24
N VAL A 79 -6.86 13.21 -17.12
CA VAL A 79 -5.73 12.66 -16.35
C VAL A 79 -6.15 12.25 -14.94
N VAL A 80 -5.77 11.06 -14.50
CA VAL A 80 -6.02 10.57 -13.15
C VAL A 80 -4.72 10.60 -12.35
N PHE A 81 -4.74 11.16 -11.13
CA PHE A 81 -3.62 11.07 -10.20
C PHE A 81 -3.73 9.84 -9.32
N SER A 82 -2.61 9.12 -9.10
CA SER A 82 -2.61 7.84 -8.37
C SER A 82 -3.09 7.93 -6.92
N ALA A 83 -3.39 6.77 -6.32
CA ALA A 83 -3.84 6.68 -4.93
C ALA A 83 -2.82 7.20 -3.90
N HIS A 84 -1.55 7.26 -4.28
CA HIS A 84 -0.44 7.65 -3.41
C HIS A 84 -0.36 9.16 -3.14
N GLY A 85 -1.12 9.98 -3.86
CA GLY A 85 -1.02 11.44 -3.76
C GLY A 85 0.06 12.05 -4.64
N VAL A 86 -0.08 13.34 -4.92
CA VAL A 86 0.84 14.12 -5.75
C VAL A 86 1.21 15.45 -5.08
N PRO A 87 2.42 16.00 -5.32
CA PRO A 87 2.79 17.35 -4.91
C PRO A 87 1.83 18.41 -5.42
N LYS A 88 1.67 19.55 -4.74
CA LYS A 88 0.80 20.66 -5.17
C LYS A 88 1.09 21.21 -6.55
N VAL A 89 2.35 21.13 -7.00
CA VAL A 89 2.75 21.58 -8.33
C VAL A 89 2.07 20.78 -9.45
N VAL A 90 1.70 19.52 -9.20
CA VAL A 90 1.08 18.65 -10.21
C VAL A 90 -0.35 19.09 -10.58
N PRO A 91 -1.32 19.22 -9.66
CA PRO A 91 -2.64 19.76 -9.99
C PRO A 91 -2.58 21.23 -10.45
N ALA A 92 -1.65 22.03 -9.93
CA ALA A 92 -1.46 23.41 -10.41
C ALA A 92 -1.05 23.45 -11.89
N LYS A 93 -0.11 22.60 -12.29
CA LYS A 93 0.33 22.46 -13.69
C LYS A 93 -0.76 21.87 -14.59
N ALA A 94 -1.58 20.94 -14.08
CA ALA A 94 -2.74 20.44 -14.80
C ALA A 94 -3.76 21.56 -15.08
N ALA A 95 -4.06 22.38 -14.07
CA ALA A 95 -4.95 23.52 -14.20
C ALA A 95 -4.38 24.61 -15.15
N GLU A 96 -3.08 24.90 -15.06
CA GLU A 96 -2.39 25.83 -15.97
C GLU A 96 -2.51 25.39 -17.44
N ARG A 97 -2.41 24.07 -17.68
CA ARG A 97 -2.60 23.47 -19.00
C ARG A 97 -4.06 23.29 -19.42
N GLY A 98 -5.03 23.62 -18.55
CA GLY A 98 -6.45 23.39 -18.82
C GLY A 98 -6.85 21.92 -18.86
N LEU A 99 -6.06 21.00 -18.30
CA LEU A 99 -6.37 19.58 -18.27
C LEU A 99 -7.51 19.29 -17.30
N ASN A 100 -8.47 18.47 -17.73
CA ASN A 100 -9.45 17.87 -16.85
C ASN A 100 -8.78 16.76 -16.03
N TYR A 101 -8.68 16.90 -14.71
CA TYR A 101 -8.04 15.90 -13.86
C TYR A 101 -8.96 15.33 -12.79
N LEU A 102 -8.78 14.05 -12.48
CA LEU A 102 -9.44 13.32 -11.40
C LEU A 102 -8.42 12.92 -10.34
N ASP A 103 -8.68 13.29 -9.09
CA ASP A 103 -7.80 12.95 -7.98
C ASP A 103 -8.22 11.63 -7.31
N ALA A 104 -7.48 10.56 -7.60
CA ALA A 104 -7.67 9.26 -6.98
C ALA A 104 -6.91 9.08 -5.66
N THR A 105 -6.22 10.13 -5.15
CA THR A 105 -5.53 10.08 -3.86
C THR A 105 -6.42 9.47 -2.78
N CYS A 106 -5.88 8.50 -2.04
CA CYS A 106 -6.60 7.89 -0.94
C CYS A 106 -6.95 8.96 0.11
N PRO A 107 -8.21 9.03 0.60
CA PRO A 107 -8.61 10.02 1.60
C PRO A 107 -7.75 10.00 2.88
N LEU A 108 -7.14 8.86 3.22
CA LEU A 108 -6.22 8.73 4.36
C LEU A 108 -4.84 9.32 4.06
N VAL A 109 -4.38 9.33 2.80
CA VAL A 109 -3.20 10.08 2.37
C VAL A 109 -3.52 11.58 2.34
N SER A 110 -4.68 11.97 1.80
CA SER A 110 -5.12 13.38 1.83
C SER A 110 -5.28 13.93 3.26
N LYS A 111 -5.62 13.07 4.24
CA LYS A 111 -5.60 13.41 5.66
C LYS A 111 -4.18 13.84 6.09
N VAL A 112 -3.16 13.03 5.80
CA VAL A 112 -1.76 13.34 6.12
C VAL A 112 -1.30 14.63 5.44
N HIS A 113 -1.63 14.83 4.15
CA HIS A 113 -1.37 16.07 3.42
C HIS A 113 -1.92 17.32 4.16
N ARG A 114 -3.20 17.28 4.54
CA ARG A 114 -3.85 18.38 5.28
C ARG A 114 -3.30 18.57 6.69
N GLN A 115 -2.82 17.51 7.33
CA GLN A 115 -2.15 17.63 8.62
C GLN A 115 -0.80 18.33 8.47
N ALA A 116 -0.01 17.98 7.44
CA ALA A 116 1.27 18.62 7.17
C ALA A 116 1.10 20.14 6.97
N GLU A 117 0.15 20.54 6.12
CA GLU A 117 -0.16 21.97 5.90
C GLU A 117 -0.51 22.71 7.20
N ARG A 118 -1.36 22.11 8.05
CA ARG A 118 -1.80 22.74 9.30
C ARG A 118 -0.68 22.86 10.32
N LEU A 119 0.20 21.86 10.40
CA LEU A 119 1.33 21.87 11.33
C LEU A 119 2.35 22.93 10.90
N VAL A 120 2.66 23.01 9.61
CA VAL A 120 3.57 24.04 9.08
C VAL A 120 2.97 25.44 9.23
N ALA A 121 1.68 25.62 8.96
CA ALA A 121 0.99 26.89 9.20
C ALA A 121 0.97 27.29 10.68
N ALA A 122 1.08 26.33 11.60
CA ALA A 122 1.22 26.57 13.03
C ALA A 122 2.69 26.77 13.47
N GLY A 123 3.61 26.93 12.52
CA GLY A 123 5.03 27.18 12.79
C GLY A 123 5.82 25.95 13.23
N ARG A 124 5.31 24.72 12.99
CA ARG A 124 6.02 23.49 13.36
C ARG A 124 6.82 22.90 12.21
N HIS A 125 8.03 22.45 12.52
CA HIS A 125 8.82 21.58 11.65
C HIS A 125 8.39 20.12 11.84
N ILE A 126 8.24 19.37 10.73
CA ILE A 126 7.73 18.01 10.78
C ILE A 126 8.87 17.00 10.60
N LEU A 127 9.02 16.10 11.55
CA LEU A 127 9.81 14.88 11.38
C LEU A 127 8.91 13.82 10.74
N PHE A 128 9.08 13.60 9.44
CA PHE A 128 8.24 12.68 8.67
C PHE A 128 8.87 11.30 8.63
N VAL A 129 8.19 10.30 9.20
CA VAL A 129 8.65 8.91 9.14
C VAL A 129 8.16 8.28 7.84
N GLY A 130 9.06 7.81 6.99
CA GLY A 130 8.70 7.29 5.67
C GLY A 130 9.89 6.72 4.90
N HIS A 131 9.67 6.27 3.68
CA HIS A 131 10.74 5.78 2.80
C HIS A 131 11.10 6.77 1.70
N LYS A 132 12.40 7.07 1.56
CA LYS A 132 12.88 7.99 0.53
C LYS A 132 12.51 7.47 -0.86
N GLY A 133 12.05 8.37 -1.73
CA GLY A 133 11.68 8.05 -3.10
C GLY A 133 10.32 7.39 -3.28
N HIS A 134 9.60 7.04 -2.20
CA HIS A 134 8.24 6.53 -2.32
C HIS A 134 7.27 7.63 -2.80
N PRO A 135 6.37 7.36 -3.76
CA PRO A 135 5.46 8.37 -4.32
C PRO A 135 4.65 9.12 -3.27
N GLU A 136 4.17 8.43 -2.23
CA GLU A 136 3.42 9.05 -1.12
C GLU A 136 4.26 10.05 -0.31
N VAL A 137 5.55 9.75 -0.11
CA VAL A 137 6.48 10.64 0.60
C VAL A 137 6.75 11.87 -0.25
N ILE A 138 7.01 11.70 -1.54
CA ILE A 138 7.18 12.81 -2.49
C ILE A 138 5.92 13.68 -2.51
N GLY A 139 4.74 13.05 -2.61
CA GLY A 139 3.44 13.71 -2.57
C GLY A 139 3.23 14.54 -1.32
N THR A 140 3.54 13.98 -0.14
CA THR A 140 3.37 14.64 1.15
C THR A 140 4.34 15.81 1.35
N PHE A 141 5.63 15.62 1.05
CA PHE A 141 6.62 16.69 1.11
C PHE A 141 6.25 17.85 0.16
N GLY A 142 5.70 17.52 -1.00
CA GLY A 142 5.22 18.50 -1.98
C GLY A 142 3.94 19.27 -1.59
N GLN A 143 3.40 19.07 -0.38
CA GLN A 143 2.25 19.84 0.12
C GLN A 143 2.65 21.12 0.85
N VAL A 144 3.90 21.21 1.31
CA VAL A 144 4.40 22.29 2.15
C VAL A 144 5.68 22.88 1.55
N PRO A 145 6.11 24.09 1.97
CA PRO A 145 7.36 24.66 1.50
C PRO A 145 8.56 23.75 1.78
N GLU A 146 9.53 23.75 0.88
CA GLU A 146 10.79 23.01 1.05
C GLU A 146 11.45 23.40 2.38
N GLY A 147 12.02 22.40 3.07
CA GLY A 147 12.63 22.60 4.38
C GLY A 147 11.66 22.57 5.57
N SER A 148 10.34 22.51 5.36
CA SER A 148 9.36 22.40 6.47
C SER A 148 9.26 20.98 7.07
N MET A 149 9.89 20.00 6.42
CA MET A 149 9.86 18.59 6.82
C MET A 149 11.25 17.97 6.69
N THR A 150 11.59 17.06 7.59
CA THR A 150 12.77 16.19 7.49
C THR A 150 12.36 14.74 7.50
N LEU A 151 12.89 13.96 6.55
CA LEU A 151 12.62 12.54 6.44
C LEU A 151 13.41 11.74 7.49
N ILE A 152 12.74 10.80 8.15
CA ILE A 152 13.31 9.84 9.10
C ILE A 152 12.95 8.44 8.59
N GLU A 153 13.93 7.62 8.25
CA GLU A 153 13.68 6.25 7.76
C GLU A 153 13.96 5.20 8.84
N THR A 154 14.87 5.51 9.76
CA THR A 154 15.39 4.55 10.74
C THR A 154 15.49 5.14 12.15
N VAL A 155 15.68 4.25 13.13
CA VAL A 155 16.01 4.63 14.51
C VAL A 155 17.35 5.38 14.59
N ALA A 156 18.29 5.08 13.69
CA ALA A 156 19.57 5.80 13.63
C ALA A 156 19.34 7.26 13.20
N ASP A 157 18.50 7.50 12.18
CA ASP A 157 18.11 8.85 11.77
C ASP A 157 17.40 9.59 12.91
N ALA A 158 16.48 8.90 13.59
CA ALA A 158 15.78 9.44 14.75
C ALA A 158 16.73 9.80 15.91
N ARG A 159 17.87 9.13 16.05
CA ARG A 159 18.93 9.46 17.03
C ARG A 159 19.84 10.59 16.56
N ALA A 160 20.07 10.69 15.26
CA ALA A 160 21.03 11.62 14.66
C ALA A 160 20.44 12.99 14.32
N ILE A 161 19.11 13.10 14.14
CA ILE A 161 18.49 14.35 13.70
C ILE A 161 18.71 15.51 14.69
N GLU A 162 19.12 16.67 14.18
CA GLU A 162 19.30 17.92 14.92
C GLU A 162 18.40 19.01 14.31
N PRO A 163 17.16 19.17 14.82
CA PRO A 163 16.27 20.21 14.32
C PRO A 163 16.69 21.60 14.80
N ALA A 164 16.40 22.63 14.01
CA ALA A 164 16.76 24.02 14.35
C ALA A 164 16.03 24.54 15.61
N ASP A 165 14.78 24.12 15.81
CA ASP A 165 13.99 24.39 17.01
C ASP A 165 13.37 23.07 17.51
N SER A 166 13.84 22.58 18.66
CA SER A 166 13.38 21.33 19.25
C SER A 166 12.00 21.43 19.92
N GLU A 167 11.52 22.64 20.21
CA GLU A 167 10.23 22.87 20.88
C GLU A 167 9.07 23.03 19.88
N ALA A 168 9.38 23.42 18.64
CA ALA A 168 8.42 23.59 17.56
C ALA A 168 8.32 22.37 16.63
N LEU A 169 8.33 21.15 17.17
CA LEU A 169 8.30 19.92 16.38
C LEU A 169 6.93 19.26 16.30
N ALA A 170 6.67 18.57 15.20
CA ALA A 170 5.63 17.55 15.07
C ALA A 170 6.19 16.33 14.33
N PHE A 171 5.46 15.21 14.36
CA PHE A 171 5.74 14.10 13.45
C PHE A 171 4.47 13.68 12.71
N LEU A 172 4.68 13.13 11.52
CA LEU A 172 3.69 12.44 10.69
C LEU A 172 4.34 11.17 10.13
N THR A 173 3.54 10.23 9.65
CA THR A 173 4.08 9.00 9.04
C THR A 173 3.47 8.72 7.68
N GLN A 174 4.21 7.99 6.84
CA GLN A 174 3.67 7.30 5.68
C GLN A 174 2.64 6.25 6.12
N THR A 175 1.60 6.03 5.31
CA THR A 175 0.42 5.21 5.65
C THR A 175 0.67 3.70 5.59
N THR A 176 1.74 3.26 4.93
CA THR A 176 2.04 1.85 4.62
C THR A 176 3.24 1.26 5.37
N LEU A 177 3.71 1.92 6.42
CA LEU A 177 4.89 1.48 7.18
C LEU A 177 4.62 0.26 8.06
N SER A 178 5.69 -0.40 8.51
CA SER A 178 5.61 -1.38 9.58
C SER A 178 5.18 -0.68 10.87
N VAL A 179 4.13 -1.19 11.52
CA VAL A 179 3.63 -0.65 12.79
C VAL A 179 4.73 -0.70 13.87
N ASP A 180 5.45 -1.82 13.96
CA ASP A 180 6.45 -2.04 15.02
C ASP A 180 7.68 -1.13 14.83
N ASP A 181 8.32 -1.15 13.65
CA ASP A 181 9.44 -0.26 13.31
C ASP A 181 9.10 1.23 13.51
N THR A 182 7.92 1.64 13.07
CA THR A 182 7.47 3.03 13.25
C THR A 182 7.31 3.36 14.73
N ALA A 183 6.78 2.43 15.53
CA ALA A 183 6.66 2.62 16.97
C ALA A 183 8.03 2.79 17.66
N GLU A 184 9.07 2.06 17.21
CA GLU A 184 10.43 2.21 17.73
C GLU A 184 11.03 3.58 17.36
N ILE A 185 10.86 4.01 16.10
CA ILE A 185 11.29 5.34 15.63
C ILE A 185 10.59 6.45 16.42
N VAL A 186 9.26 6.38 16.55
CA VAL A 186 8.46 7.39 17.26
C VAL A 186 8.81 7.41 18.75
N THR A 187 9.05 6.26 19.37
CA THR A 187 9.49 6.18 20.78
C THR A 187 10.84 6.87 20.94
N THR A 188 11.78 6.63 20.03
CA THR A 188 13.10 7.28 20.02
C THR A 188 12.97 8.80 19.85
N LEU A 189 12.14 9.26 18.91
CA LEU A 189 11.90 10.69 18.69
C LEU A 189 11.25 11.35 19.92
N LYS A 190 10.24 10.73 20.54
CA LYS A 190 9.58 11.25 21.74
C LYS A 190 10.51 11.33 22.95
N ALA A 191 11.43 10.37 23.08
CA ALA A 191 12.43 10.41 24.15
C ALA A 191 13.40 11.59 23.99
N ARG A 192 13.76 11.94 22.73
CA ARG A 192 14.63 13.08 22.42
C ARG A 192 13.90 14.42 22.43
N PHE A 193 12.64 14.44 21.99
CA PHE A 193 11.83 15.64 21.82
C PHE A 193 10.48 15.48 22.54
N PRO A 194 10.42 15.62 23.88
CA PRO A 194 9.20 15.36 24.65
C PRO A 194 8.02 16.28 24.32
N SER A 195 8.28 17.49 23.82
CA SER A 195 7.27 18.47 23.39
C SER A 195 6.79 18.29 21.94
N MET A 196 7.36 17.32 21.20
CA MET A 196 6.99 17.03 19.82
C MET A 196 5.50 16.66 19.71
N GLN A 197 4.77 17.38 18.86
CA GLN A 197 3.35 17.16 18.66
C GLN A 197 3.09 15.90 17.82
N ALA A 198 2.22 15.03 18.34
CA ALA A 198 1.72 13.86 17.61
C ALA A 198 0.62 14.23 16.60
N PRO A 199 0.41 13.40 15.55
CA PRO A 199 -0.69 13.59 14.62
C PRO A 199 -2.05 13.50 15.33
N ARG A 200 -3.08 14.12 14.74
CA ARG A 200 -4.46 13.95 15.22
C ARG A 200 -4.98 12.59 14.73
N GLY A 201 -4.72 11.56 15.52
CA GLY A 201 -4.97 10.15 15.20
C GLY A 201 -3.85 9.51 14.37
N GLU A 202 -3.86 8.20 14.23
CA GLU A 202 -2.81 7.43 13.52
C GLU A 202 -2.76 7.75 12.02
N ASP A 203 -1.56 7.82 11.46
CA ASP A 203 -1.33 8.03 10.02
C ASP A 203 -1.10 6.71 9.27
N ILE A 204 -0.48 5.71 9.91
CA ILE A 204 -0.54 4.32 9.41
C ILE A 204 -2.02 3.94 9.32
N CYS A 205 -2.45 3.57 8.11
CA CYS A 205 -3.88 3.38 7.87
C CYS A 205 -4.39 2.06 8.44
N TYR A 206 -5.70 1.99 8.68
CA TYR A 206 -6.37 0.79 9.20
C TYR A 206 -6.01 -0.46 8.38
N ALA A 207 -5.96 -0.34 7.05
CA ALA A 207 -5.72 -1.45 6.15
C ALA A 207 -4.31 -2.05 6.35
N THR A 208 -3.31 -1.19 6.55
CA THR A 208 -1.93 -1.59 6.86
C THR A 208 -1.87 -2.30 8.21
N SER A 209 -2.42 -1.67 9.25
CA SER A 209 -2.39 -2.20 10.62
C SER A 209 -3.12 -3.54 10.71
N ASN A 210 -4.30 -3.66 10.11
CA ASN A 210 -5.11 -4.87 10.14
C ASN A 210 -4.46 -6.02 9.37
N ARG A 211 -3.88 -5.77 8.19
CA ARG A 211 -3.18 -6.81 7.43
C ARG A 211 -1.93 -7.31 8.15
N GLN A 212 -1.16 -6.41 8.78
CA GLN A 212 -0.02 -6.82 9.61
C GLN A 212 -0.49 -7.65 10.83
N ALA A 213 -1.59 -7.26 11.48
CA ALA A 213 -2.18 -8.04 12.57
C ALA A 213 -2.66 -9.43 12.12
N ALA A 214 -3.29 -9.51 10.94
CA ALA A 214 -3.74 -10.79 10.36
C ALA A 214 -2.55 -11.71 10.04
N VAL A 215 -1.45 -11.16 9.50
CA VAL A 215 -0.22 -11.92 9.29
C VAL A 215 0.38 -12.42 10.61
N LYS A 216 0.48 -11.56 11.63
CA LYS A 216 0.97 -11.96 12.96
C LYS A 216 0.14 -13.12 13.55
N ALA A 217 -1.18 -13.11 13.33
CA ALA A 217 -2.08 -14.13 13.85
C ALA A 217 -1.90 -15.51 13.20
N ILE A 218 -1.47 -15.57 11.93
CA ILE A 218 -1.24 -16.85 11.24
C ILE A 218 0.21 -17.30 11.26
N ALA A 219 1.17 -16.36 11.22
CA ALA A 219 2.57 -16.68 10.96
C ALA A 219 3.18 -17.60 12.03
N ALA A 220 2.82 -17.42 13.30
CA ALA A 220 3.30 -18.28 14.39
C ALA A 220 2.84 -19.75 14.30
N SER A 221 1.79 -20.04 13.51
CA SER A 221 1.28 -21.39 13.25
C SER A 221 1.68 -21.93 11.88
N CYS A 222 2.42 -21.15 11.09
CA CYS A 222 2.84 -21.52 9.75
C CYS A 222 4.35 -21.76 9.70
N GLN A 223 4.77 -22.78 8.97
CA GLN A 223 6.20 -22.96 8.66
C GLN A 223 6.66 -21.99 7.57
N ALA A 224 5.75 -21.60 6.68
CA ALA A 224 5.99 -20.66 5.59
C ALA A 224 4.82 -19.70 5.41
N VAL A 225 5.05 -18.51 4.86
CA VAL A 225 4.01 -17.56 4.46
C VAL A 225 4.28 -17.07 3.03
N LEU A 226 3.28 -17.18 2.16
CA LEU A 226 3.27 -16.51 0.86
C LEU A 226 2.49 -15.20 0.97
N VAL A 227 3.14 -14.11 0.58
CA VAL A 227 2.53 -12.78 0.48
C VAL A 227 2.32 -12.46 -1.00
N ILE A 228 1.06 -12.32 -1.43
CA ILE A 228 0.75 -11.89 -2.78
C ILE A 228 0.87 -10.37 -2.88
N GLY A 229 1.80 -9.86 -3.69
CA GLY A 229 2.02 -8.44 -3.89
C GLY A 229 3.18 -8.12 -4.84
N ALA A 230 3.25 -6.87 -5.30
CA ALA A 230 4.32 -6.43 -6.19
C ALA A 230 5.58 -6.00 -5.42
N PRO A 231 6.80 -6.16 -6.00
CA PRO A 231 8.04 -5.75 -5.36
C PRO A 231 8.14 -4.25 -5.03
N ASN A 232 7.42 -3.39 -5.76
CA ASN A 232 7.33 -1.96 -5.50
C ASN A 232 6.24 -1.59 -4.47
N SER A 233 5.50 -2.56 -3.91
CA SER A 233 4.43 -2.32 -2.94
C SER A 233 4.97 -2.31 -1.50
N SER A 234 5.15 -1.11 -0.93
CA SER A 234 5.63 -0.92 0.45
C SER A 234 4.86 -1.77 1.47
N ASN A 235 3.52 -1.74 1.43
CA ASN A 235 2.72 -2.53 2.38
C ASN A 235 2.95 -4.04 2.23
N SER A 236 3.12 -4.55 1.00
CA SER A 236 3.31 -5.99 0.75
C SER A 236 4.66 -6.45 1.30
N LEU A 237 5.72 -5.65 1.11
CA LEU A 237 7.03 -5.91 1.70
C LEU A 237 6.97 -5.93 3.23
N ARG A 238 6.20 -5.02 3.85
CA ARG A 238 6.01 -5.05 5.31
C ARG A 238 5.35 -6.33 5.80
N LEU A 239 4.43 -6.93 5.02
CA LEU A 239 3.80 -8.20 5.40
C LEU A 239 4.81 -9.36 5.38
N VAL A 240 5.76 -9.38 4.45
CA VAL A 240 6.85 -10.38 4.41
C VAL A 240 7.69 -10.25 5.68
N GLU A 241 8.15 -9.04 5.99
CA GLU A 241 8.98 -8.79 7.17
C GLU A 241 8.26 -9.12 8.48
N VAL A 242 6.96 -8.82 8.56
CA VAL A 242 6.14 -9.17 9.72
C VAL A 242 6.01 -10.69 9.88
N ALA A 243 5.85 -11.44 8.79
CA ALA A 243 5.83 -12.90 8.84
C ALA A 243 7.18 -13.47 9.30
N GLU A 244 8.29 -12.97 8.77
CA GLU A 244 9.66 -13.37 9.15
C GLU A 244 9.94 -13.12 10.64
N ARG A 245 9.61 -11.93 11.14
CA ARG A 245 9.78 -11.59 12.56
C ARG A 245 8.86 -12.40 13.47
N SER A 246 7.76 -12.92 12.93
CA SER A 246 6.83 -13.80 13.66
C SER A 246 7.26 -15.28 13.61
N GLY A 247 8.40 -15.60 12.99
CA GLY A 247 9.04 -16.92 13.02
C GLY A 247 8.78 -17.81 11.79
N ALA A 248 7.98 -17.37 10.82
CA ALA A 248 7.77 -18.10 9.58
C ALA A 248 8.75 -17.61 8.50
N ARG A 249 9.31 -18.51 7.68
CA ARG A 249 9.95 -18.04 6.44
C ARG A 249 8.87 -17.44 5.53
N ALA A 250 9.17 -16.35 4.86
CA ALA A 250 8.19 -15.67 4.01
C ALA A 250 8.75 -15.38 2.63
N GLN A 251 7.86 -15.37 1.63
CA GLN A 251 8.22 -15.02 0.25
C GLN A 251 7.15 -14.11 -0.34
N LEU A 252 7.60 -13.05 -1.01
CA LEU A 252 6.76 -12.22 -1.86
C LEU A 252 6.60 -12.90 -3.22
N ILE A 253 5.37 -13.07 -3.67
CA ILE A 253 5.03 -13.57 -5.00
C ILE A 253 4.01 -12.64 -5.66
N GLN A 254 4.05 -12.50 -6.99
CA GLN A 254 3.08 -11.65 -7.70
C GLN A 254 1.86 -12.44 -8.17
N ARG A 255 2.02 -13.74 -8.44
CA ARG A 255 0.94 -14.63 -8.89
C ARG A 255 1.26 -16.11 -8.59
N ALA A 256 0.28 -16.98 -8.83
CA ALA A 256 0.40 -18.43 -8.81
C ALA A 256 1.61 -19.00 -9.58
N ASP A 257 1.96 -18.43 -10.75
CA ASP A 257 3.09 -18.91 -11.55
C ASP A 257 4.44 -18.72 -10.85
N ASP A 258 4.52 -17.82 -9.86
CA ASP A 258 5.73 -17.56 -9.08
C ASP A 258 5.89 -18.52 -7.88
N VAL A 259 4.94 -19.44 -7.66
CA VAL A 259 5.01 -20.40 -6.55
C VAL A 259 6.16 -21.39 -6.78
N ASP A 260 7.17 -21.29 -5.92
CA ASP A 260 8.30 -22.23 -5.89
C ASP A 260 7.97 -23.44 -5.01
N PHE A 261 7.60 -24.55 -5.66
CA PHE A 261 7.29 -25.80 -4.98
C PHE A 261 8.50 -26.46 -4.29
N ALA A 262 9.73 -26.20 -4.77
CA ALA A 262 10.92 -26.68 -4.09
C ALA A 262 11.11 -25.91 -2.78
N TRP A 263 10.80 -24.61 -2.76
CA TRP A 263 10.77 -23.83 -1.52
C TRP A 263 9.70 -24.36 -0.55
N LEU A 264 8.56 -24.87 -1.03
CA LEU A 264 7.50 -25.46 -0.20
C LEU A 264 7.76 -26.92 0.25
N GLU A 265 8.89 -27.52 -0.13
CA GLU A 265 9.22 -28.88 0.32
C GLU A 265 9.27 -28.96 1.86
N GLY A 266 8.60 -29.98 2.42
CA GLY A 266 8.50 -30.18 3.87
C GLY A 266 7.56 -29.22 4.61
N VAL A 267 6.85 -28.32 3.92
CA VAL A 267 5.82 -27.46 4.52
C VAL A 267 4.51 -28.22 4.66
N ALA A 268 4.07 -28.40 5.91
CA ALA A 268 2.76 -28.93 6.27
C ALA A 268 1.76 -27.82 6.64
N SER A 269 2.22 -26.64 7.08
CA SER A 269 1.37 -25.47 7.34
C SER A 269 1.88 -24.21 6.62
N LEU A 270 1.06 -23.66 5.75
CA LEU A 270 1.37 -22.53 4.89
C LEU A 270 0.39 -21.38 5.11
N GLY A 271 0.91 -20.22 5.44
CA GLY A 271 0.13 -18.99 5.53
C GLY A 271 -0.01 -18.33 4.16
N ILE A 272 -1.19 -17.80 3.86
CA ILE A 272 -1.45 -17.02 2.64
C ILE A 272 -2.06 -15.67 3.03
N THR A 273 -1.48 -14.60 2.49
CA THR A 273 -2.02 -13.25 2.64
C THR A 273 -1.78 -12.45 1.36
N ALA A 274 -2.36 -11.26 1.27
CA ALA A 274 -2.19 -10.37 0.14
C ALA A 274 -2.05 -8.92 0.60
N GLY A 275 -1.13 -8.20 -0.03
CA GLY A 275 -0.98 -6.77 0.18
C GLY A 275 -2.20 -5.99 -0.29
N ALA A 276 -2.33 -4.75 0.18
CA ALA A 276 -3.48 -3.88 -0.07
C ALA A 276 -3.81 -3.63 -1.56
N SER A 277 -2.87 -3.88 -2.48
CA SER A 277 -3.01 -3.68 -3.92
C SER A 277 -3.23 -4.97 -4.71
N ALA A 278 -3.30 -6.13 -4.06
CA ALA A 278 -3.51 -7.42 -4.73
C ALA A 278 -4.99 -7.84 -4.69
N PRO A 279 -5.62 -8.12 -5.85
CA PRO A 279 -7.02 -8.58 -5.89
C PRO A 279 -7.15 -10.01 -5.36
N GLU A 280 -8.33 -10.34 -4.81
CA GLU A 280 -8.63 -11.69 -4.27
C GLU A 280 -8.48 -12.80 -5.31
N LEU A 281 -8.68 -12.48 -6.60
CA LEU A 281 -8.45 -13.44 -7.68
C LEU A 281 -7.02 -14.03 -7.62
N LEU A 282 -5.99 -13.22 -7.38
CA LEU A 282 -4.60 -13.71 -7.30
C LEU A 282 -4.38 -14.61 -6.07
N VAL A 283 -5.11 -14.38 -4.98
CA VAL A 283 -5.08 -15.25 -3.80
C VAL A 283 -5.66 -16.62 -4.16
N ARG A 284 -6.81 -16.63 -4.83
CA ARG A 284 -7.46 -17.86 -5.28
C ARG A 284 -6.62 -18.63 -6.29
N GLU A 285 -6.01 -17.95 -7.27
CA GLU A 285 -5.07 -18.56 -8.21
C GLU A 285 -3.92 -19.28 -7.48
N VAL A 286 -3.35 -18.68 -6.42
CA VAL A 286 -2.28 -19.31 -5.62
C VAL A 286 -2.80 -20.54 -4.86
N VAL A 287 -3.98 -20.45 -4.24
CA VAL A 287 -4.61 -21.58 -3.54
C VAL A 287 -4.87 -22.74 -4.50
N ASP A 288 -5.44 -22.45 -5.67
CA ASP A 288 -5.74 -23.45 -6.70
C ASP A 288 -4.45 -24.10 -7.21
N ARG A 289 -3.40 -23.30 -7.46
CA ARG A 289 -2.10 -23.79 -7.90
C ARG A 289 -1.44 -24.72 -6.87
N ILE A 290 -1.59 -24.42 -5.57
CA ILE A 290 -1.12 -25.30 -4.50
C ILE A 290 -1.94 -26.61 -4.48
N ALA A 291 -3.26 -26.53 -4.67
CA ALA A 291 -4.15 -27.69 -4.70
C ALA A 291 -3.88 -28.65 -5.87
N GLU A 292 -3.19 -28.23 -6.92
CA GLU A 292 -2.73 -29.13 -8.00
C GLU A 292 -1.68 -30.13 -7.50
N VAL A 293 -0.88 -29.77 -6.49
CA VAL A 293 0.26 -30.56 -6.00
C VAL A 293 -0.02 -31.19 -4.63
N TYR A 294 -0.81 -30.52 -3.77
CA TYR A 294 -1.10 -30.96 -2.41
C TYR A 294 -2.58 -31.32 -2.20
N ASP A 295 -2.86 -32.12 -1.18
CA ASP A 295 -4.20 -32.25 -0.60
C ASP A 295 -4.41 -31.13 0.43
N VAL A 296 -5.25 -30.16 0.10
CA VAL A 296 -5.37 -28.88 0.80
C VAL A 296 -6.50 -28.90 1.83
N THR A 297 -6.18 -28.52 3.07
CA THR A 297 -7.18 -28.10 4.06
C THR A 297 -7.07 -26.60 4.28
N GLU A 298 -8.07 -25.83 3.83
CA GLU A 298 -8.09 -24.38 3.96
C GLU A 298 -8.84 -23.93 5.23
N ARG A 299 -8.26 -22.96 5.94
CA ARG A 299 -8.89 -22.27 7.07
C ARG A 299 -8.58 -20.78 7.03
N GLU A 300 -9.63 -19.97 6.96
CA GLU A 300 -9.50 -18.52 7.11
C GLU A 300 -9.34 -18.12 8.60
N VAL A 301 -8.48 -17.15 8.86
CA VAL A 301 -8.23 -16.58 10.19
C VAL A 301 -8.55 -15.09 10.17
N THR A 302 -9.73 -14.76 10.67
CA THR A 302 -10.23 -13.38 10.73
C THR A 302 -9.83 -12.69 12.02
N THR A 303 -9.05 -11.61 11.92
CA THR A 303 -8.67 -10.77 13.06
C THR A 303 -9.46 -9.46 13.14
N ALA A 304 -10.03 -9.01 12.02
CA ALA A 304 -10.83 -7.80 11.94
C ALA A 304 -11.80 -7.87 10.75
N VAL A 305 -12.89 -7.09 10.83
CA VAL A 305 -13.82 -6.86 9.72
C VAL A 305 -13.66 -5.42 9.26
N GLU A 306 -13.47 -5.21 7.95
CA GLU A 306 -13.32 -3.88 7.34
C GLU A 306 -14.63 -3.52 6.60
N ASP A 307 -15.34 -2.48 7.06
CA ASP A 307 -16.61 -2.01 6.49
C ASP A 307 -16.50 -0.59 5.87
N ILE A 308 -15.27 -0.09 5.73
CA ILE A 308 -14.98 1.25 5.23
C ILE A 308 -15.12 1.27 3.70
N ALA A 309 -15.83 2.27 3.18
CA ALA A 309 -15.87 2.61 1.77
C ALA A 309 -15.64 4.11 1.58
N PHE A 310 -14.90 4.48 0.53
CA PHE A 310 -14.66 5.88 0.20
C PHE A 310 -15.48 6.31 -1.01
N LYS A 311 -16.09 7.50 -0.92
CA LYS A 311 -16.89 8.06 -2.00
C LYS A 311 -16.04 8.39 -3.23
N LEU A 312 -16.62 8.18 -4.40
CA LEU A 312 -16.04 8.59 -5.67
C LEU A 312 -16.04 10.13 -5.82
N PRO A 313 -15.20 10.70 -6.70
CA PRO A 313 -15.34 12.09 -7.10
C PRO A 313 -16.73 12.36 -7.67
N ARG A 314 -17.32 13.51 -7.35
CA ARG A 314 -18.69 13.89 -7.79
C ARG A 314 -18.91 13.76 -9.30
N ASP A 315 -17.87 14.06 -10.07
CA ASP A 315 -17.92 14.00 -11.54
C ASP A 315 -18.11 12.58 -12.09
N LEU A 316 -17.92 11.55 -11.25
CA LEU A 316 -18.08 10.14 -11.61
C LEU A 316 -19.27 9.46 -10.90
N GLU A 317 -19.97 10.13 -9.97
CA GLU A 317 -21.12 9.54 -9.26
C GLU A 317 -22.35 9.32 -10.17
N ALA A 318 -22.38 9.94 -11.36
CA ALA A 318 -23.48 9.88 -12.31
C ALA A 318 -23.16 9.10 -13.60
N ALA A 319 -21.98 8.47 -13.66
CA ALA A 319 -21.53 7.66 -14.81
C ALA A 319 -22.04 6.22 -14.68
#